data_AF-E9UZ09-F1
#
_entry.id   AF-E9UZ09-F1
#
_cell.length_a   1.000
_cell.length_b   1.000
_cell.length_c   1.000
_cell.angle_alpha   90.00
_cell.angle_beta   90.00
_cell.angle_gamma   90.00
#
_symmetry.space_group_name_H-M   'P 1'
#
loop_
_entity.id
_entity.type
_entity.pdbx_description
1 polymer ?
#
loop_
_entity_poly.entity_id
_entity_poly.type
_entity_poly.pdbx_seq_one_letter_code
_entity_poly.pdbx_strand_id
1 'polypeptide(L)'
;MVLMVCALVVGFVVWRLVTPIASSPPTPTRPTSTPRPSATPAAKAAVEQVNRDVEAAMPDLTRQAEAEVERLMSQVEAEAAQRHAEMMHERDREFERASTRQEVPISETVPAKLGPNDGPTWMPPEEWAEKVSVYRAQGRTNDAIREVAEYLERRGPRWPRTPAERSDRAAVLGTVIREEYLSPENEAIALESRSSGFPDAWVEHVRDRMLIVTPLGWINPKSRTAATRAGLWSFAVRGVSHHKSAAMRGDFTPGTLVRLVREPDNPHDSNAIAVYASNASNPAGYVPRGYAKRLSKILDAGADMLAVSVRGSGAGTSDVTPHVLAVERALWDHLNRDR
;
A
#
# COMPACT_ATOMS: atom_id res chain seq x y z
N MET A 1 -13.07 13.99 7.39
CA MET A 1 -13.41 15.42 7.50
C MET A 1 -12.61 16.15 8.58
N VAL A 2 -12.49 15.64 9.81
CA VAL A 2 -11.79 16.34 10.92
C VAL A 2 -10.31 16.65 10.63
N LEU A 3 -9.53 15.69 10.11
CA LEU A 3 -8.13 15.92 9.71
C LEU A 3 -7.97 17.00 8.61
N MET A 4 -8.98 17.17 7.76
CA MET A 4 -8.98 18.18 6.70
C MET A 4 -9.24 19.58 7.26
N VAL A 5 -10.07 19.68 8.31
CA VAL A 5 -10.35 20.95 9.01
C VAL A 5 -9.14 21.38 9.84
N CYS A 6 -8.46 20.46 10.54
CA CYS A 6 -7.23 20.78 11.27
C CYS A 6 -6.10 21.24 10.33
N ALA A 7 -5.93 20.58 9.18
CA ALA A 7 -4.94 21.00 8.18
C ALA A 7 -5.24 22.38 7.60
N LEU A 8 -6.53 22.73 7.41
CA LEU A 8 -6.94 24.05 6.94
C LEU A 8 -6.71 25.15 7.98
N VAL A 9 -6.97 24.89 9.27
CA VAL A 9 -6.75 25.88 10.33
C VAL A 9 -5.26 26.13 10.56
N VAL A 10 -4.44 25.07 10.63
CA VAL A 10 -2.98 25.20 10.75
C VAL A 10 -2.38 25.85 9.50
N GLY A 11 -2.86 25.47 8.31
CA GLY A 11 -2.46 26.08 7.04
C GLY A 11 -2.81 27.57 6.97
N PHE A 12 -3.96 27.99 7.49
CA PHE A 12 -4.38 29.40 7.48
C PHE A 12 -3.57 30.25 8.47
N VAL A 13 -3.23 29.72 9.65
CA VAL A 13 -2.39 30.42 10.64
C VAL A 13 -0.94 30.54 10.14
N VAL A 14 -0.38 29.48 9.56
CA VAL A 14 0.96 29.52 8.95
C VAL A 14 0.99 30.43 7.72
N TRP A 15 -0.04 30.39 6.87
CA TRP A 15 -0.15 31.26 5.69
C TRP A 15 -0.24 32.74 6.06
N ARG A 16 -0.89 33.10 7.17
CA ARG A 16 -0.93 34.48 7.68
C ARG A 16 0.40 34.95 8.30
N LEU A 17 1.18 34.04 8.86
CA LEU A 17 2.48 34.36 9.47
C LEU A 17 3.63 34.34 8.45
N VAL A 18 3.46 33.63 7.32
CA VAL A 18 4.53 33.37 6.34
C VAL A 18 4.23 33.95 4.96
N THR A 19 3.15 34.72 4.77
CA THR A 19 2.86 35.35 3.47
C THR A 19 4.01 36.27 3.06
N PRO A 20 4.80 35.92 2.02
CA PRO A 20 5.85 36.79 1.53
C PRO A 20 5.20 37.99 0.86
N ILE A 21 5.72 39.18 1.13
CA ILE A 21 5.43 40.38 0.35
C ILE A 21 5.68 40.02 -1.13
N ALA A 22 4.68 40.35 -1.96
CA ALA A 22 4.61 40.02 -3.37
C ALA A 22 5.93 40.24 -4.14
N SER A 23 6.15 39.35 -5.08
CA SER A 23 7.19 39.29 -6.10
C SER A 23 7.67 40.66 -6.59
N SER A 24 8.98 40.89 -6.51
CA SER A 24 9.65 42.08 -7.01
C SER A 24 9.36 42.33 -8.51
N PRO A 25 8.99 43.56 -8.91
CA PRO A 25 9.02 43.97 -10.32
C PRO A 25 10.48 44.05 -10.83
N PRO A 26 10.68 44.09 -12.17
CA PRO A 26 12.02 44.11 -12.78
C PRO A 26 12.88 45.27 -12.26
N THR A 27 14.16 44.97 -12.03
CA THR A 27 15.22 45.85 -11.53
C THR A 27 15.22 47.23 -12.20
N PRO A 28 14.83 48.31 -11.48
CA PRO A 28 15.14 49.66 -11.92
C PRO A 28 16.61 49.95 -11.62
N THR A 29 17.26 50.68 -12.52
CA THR A 29 18.60 51.24 -12.39
C THR A 29 18.80 51.89 -11.02
N ARG A 30 19.81 51.41 -10.30
CA ARG A 30 20.23 51.80 -8.94
C ARG A 30 20.30 53.33 -8.79
N PRO A 31 19.34 53.99 -8.10
CA PRO A 31 19.51 55.36 -7.69
C PRO A 31 20.51 55.41 -6.52
N THR A 32 21.36 56.42 -6.53
CA THR A 32 22.36 56.74 -5.52
C THR A 32 21.74 56.69 -4.12
N SER A 33 22.15 55.72 -3.30
CA SER A 33 21.60 55.50 -1.97
C SER A 33 21.93 56.67 -1.05
N THR A 34 20.93 57.49 -0.74
CA THR A 34 20.99 58.42 0.39
C THR A 34 20.96 57.59 1.68
N PRO A 35 21.83 57.87 2.67
CA PRO A 35 21.87 57.11 3.91
C PRO A 35 20.52 57.22 4.64
N ARG A 36 19.89 56.05 4.87
CA ARG A 36 18.64 55.93 5.63
C ARG A 36 18.91 56.44 7.05
N PRO A 37 18.10 57.37 7.60
CA PRO A 37 18.31 57.88 8.95
C PRO A 37 18.25 56.70 9.93
N SER A 38 19.30 56.59 10.75
CA SER A 38 19.40 55.59 11.80
C SER A 38 18.19 55.71 12.72
N ALA A 39 17.47 54.60 12.90
CA ALA A 39 16.33 54.55 13.81
C ALA A 39 16.75 55.11 15.18
N THR A 40 15.97 56.06 15.68
CA THR A 40 16.23 56.70 16.97
C THR A 40 16.27 55.65 18.08
N PRO A 41 17.08 55.86 19.14
CA PRO A 41 17.18 54.92 20.26
C PRO A 41 15.81 54.54 20.86
N ALA A 42 14.85 55.47 20.86
CA ALA A 42 13.48 55.24 21.32
C ALA A 42 12.73 54.20 20.47
N ALA A 43 12.89 54.23 19.14
CA ALA A 43 12.24 53.27 18.26
C ALA A 43 12.81 51.85 18.44
N LYS A 44 14.13 51.74 18.69
CA LYS A 44 14.76 50.45 18.99
C LYS A 44 14.29 49.87 20.32
N ALA A 45 14.22 50.71 21.35
CA ALA A 45 13.73 50.31 22.68
C ALA A 45 12.25 49.84 22.64
N ALA A 46 11.41 50.49 21.83
CA ALA A 46 10.02 50.07 21.66
C ALA A 46 9.88 48.70 20.99
N VAL A 47 10.67 48.42 19.95
CA VAL A 47 10.68 47.11 19.29
C VAL A 47 11.18 46.01 20.23
N GLU A 48 12.22 46.30 21.02
CA GLU A 48 12.76 45.35 21.99
C GLU A 48 11.78 45.05 23.14
N GLN A 49 10.99 46.04 23.56
CA GLN A 49 9.90 45.80 24.52
C GLN A 49 8.82 44.89 23.95
N VAL A 50 8.36 45.15 22.72
CA VAL A 50 7.34 44.30 22.07
C VAL A 50 7.84 42.88 21.90
N ASN A 51 9.10 42.68 21.52
CA ASN A 51 9.67 41.33 21.41
C ASN A 51 9.68 40.61 22.76
N ARG A 52 10.04 41.30 23.85
CA ARG A 52 10.01 40.72 25.20
C ARG A 52 8.59 40.36 25.64
N ASP A 53 7.61 41.22 25.35
CA ASP A 53 6.21 40.96 25.69
C ASP A 53 5.65 39.75 24.90
N VAL A 54 6.04 39.62 23.62
CA VAL A 54 5.70 38.44 22.80
C VAL A 54 6.36 37.19 23.36
N GLU A 55 7.66 37.21 23.63
CA GLU A 55 8.39 36.06 24.20
C GLU A 55 7.81 35.63 25.57
N ALA A 56 7.39 36.59 26.40
CA ALA A 56 6.75 36.32 27.67
C ALA A 56 5.34 35.71 27.53
N ALA A 57 4.60 36.06 26.49
CA ALA A 57 3.23 35.56 26.25
C ALA A 57 3.19 34.20 25.52
N MET A 58 4.24 33.85 24.77
CA MET A 58 4.28 32.61 23.97
C MET A 58 4.05 31.32 24.77
N PRO A 59 4.65 31.12 25.97
CA PRO A 59 4.43 29.89 26.75
C PRO A 59 2.97 29.69 27.19
N ASP A 60 2.25 30.78 27.49
CA ASP A 60 0.85 30.72 27.92
C ASP A 60 -0.06 30.37 26.75
N LEU A 61 0.18 30.97 25.57
CA LEU A 61 -0.52 30.64 24.34
C LEU A 61 -0.29 29.19 23.92
N THR A 62 0.93 28.69 24.03
CA THR A 62 1.25 27.28 23.75
C THR A 62 0.48 26.34 24.68
N ARG A 63 0.47 26.62 25.99
CA ARG A 63 -0.30 25.82 26.96
C ARG A 63 -1.80 25.83 26.71
N GLN A 64 -2.36 26.99 26.33
CA GLN A 64 -3.78 27.09 25.97
C GLN A 64 -4.09 26.29 24.69
N ALA A 65 -3.21 26.35 23.69
CA ALA A 65 -3.36 25.59 22.47
C ALA A 65 -3.28 24.07 22.72
N GLU A 66 -2.33 23.61 23.53
CA GLU A 66 -2.18 22.20 23.92
C GLU A 66 -3.43 21.70 24.66
N ALA A 67 -3.94 22.46 25.64
CA ALA A 67 -5.14 22.10 26.39
C ALA A 67 -6.39 22.03 25.50
N GLU A 68 -6.52 22.94 24.54
CA GLU A 68 -7.64 22.93 23.60
C GLU A 68 -7.56 21.76 22.61
N VAL A 69 -6.36 21.42 22.15
CA VAL A 69 -6.13 20.22 21.31
C VAL A 69 -6.49 18.95 22.08
N GLU A 70 -6.07 18.83 23.34
CA GLU A 70 -6.41 17.67 24.19
C GLU A 70 -7.92 17.55 24.43
N ARG A 71 -8.60 18.68 24.66
CA ARG A 71 -10.06 18.75 24.80
C ARG A 71 -10.77 18.29 23.53
N LEU A 72 -10.33 18.76 22.37
CA LEU A 72 -10.92 18.40 21.07
C LEU A 72 -10.66 16.93 20.72
N MET A 73 -9.46 16.42 20.98
CA MET A 73 -9.14 15.01 20.76
C MET A 73 -9.99 14.09 21.64
N SER A 74 -10.17 14.43 22.92
CA SER A 74 -11.05 13.70 23.83
C SER A 74 -12.52 13.69 23.34
N GLN A 75 -13.01 14.79 22.76
CA GLN A 75 -14.34 14.85 22.18
C GLN A 75 -14.48 13.96 20.94
N VAL A 76 -13.48 13.95 20.06
CA VAL A 76 -13.46 13.11 18.86
C VAL A 76 -13.44 11.63 19.22
N GLU A 77 -12.65 11.23 20.22
CA GLU A 77 -12.60 9.84 20.70
C GLU A 77 -13.94 9.38 21.28
N ALA A 78 -14.60 10.24 22.07
CA ALA A 78 -15.93 9.94 22.62
C ALA A 78 -16.99 9.77 21.52
N GLU A 79 -17.01 10.64 20.52
CA GLU A 79 -17.93 10.54 19.37
C GLU A 79 -17.66 9.28 18.54
N ALA A 80 -16.38 8.93 18.33
CA ALA A 80 -15.99 7.72 17.61
C ALA A 80 -16.43 6.45 18.35
N ALA A 81 -16.28 6.42 19.69
CA ALA A 81 -16.74 5.32 20.52
C ALA A 81 -18.26 5.16 20.46
N GLN A 82 -19.01 6.27 20.50
CA GLN A 82 -20.46 6.25 20.37
C GLN A 82 -20.91 5.71 19.01
N ARG A 83 -20.33 6.20 17.90
CA ARG A 83 -20.66 5.71 16.55
C ARG A 83 -20.33 4.22 16.38
N HIS A 84 -19.24 3.75 16.97
CA HIS A 84 -18.90 2.34 16.92
C HIS A 84 -19.92 1.48 17.68
N ALA A 85 -20.38 1.93 18.86
CA ALA A 85 -21.42 1.24 19.61
C ALA A 85 -22.77 1.20 18.87
N GLU A 86 -23.15 2.30 18.21
CA GLU A 86 -24.35 2.39 17.36
C GLU A 86 -24.27 1.43 16.17
N MET A 87 -23.13 1.38 15.48
CA MET A 87 -22.90 0.48 14.35
C MET A 87 -22.97 -0.99 14.77
N MET A 88 -22.43 -1.35 15.94
CA MET A 88 -22.52 -2.71 16.47
C MET A 88 -23.98 -3.09 16.80
N HIS A 89 -24.75 -2.19 17.43
CA HIS A 89 -26.18 -2.40 17.68
C HIS A 89 -27.01 -2.52 16.40
N GLU A 90 -26.67 -1.80 15.34
CA GLU A 90 -27.35 -1.92 14.06
C GLU A 90 -27.05 -3.26 13.38
N ARG A 91 -25.79 -3.70 13.42
CA ARG A 91 -25.39 -5.01 12.90
C ARG A 91 -26.09 -6.16 13.63
N ASP A 92 -26.21 -6.09 14.94
CA ASP A 92 -26.89 -7.11 15.74
C ASP A 92 -28.40 -7.14 15.40
N ARG A 93 -29.03 -5.99 15.21
CA ARG A 93 -30.44 -5.90 14.74
C ARG A 93 -30.62 -6.46 13.32
N GLU A 94 -29.67 -6.22 12.41
CA GLU A 94 -29.69 -6.83 11.07
C GLU A 94 -29.55 -8.35 11.14
N PHE A 95 -28.68 -8.85 12.02
CA PHE A 95 -28.50 -10.27 12.24
C PHE A 95 -29.78 -10.95 12.78
N GLU A 96 -30.45 -10.34 13.76
CA GLU A 96 -31.74 -10.85 14.27
C GLU A 96 -32.84 -10.84 13.19
N ARG A 97 -32.92 -9.78 12.38
CA ARG A 97 -33.86 -9.70 11.25
C ARG A 97 -33.57 -10.76 10.19
N ALA A 98 -32.30 -11.04 9.90
CA ALA A 98 -31.89 -12.08 8.98
C ALA A 98 -32.23 -13.48 9.53
N SER A 99 -31.99 -13.71 10.83
CA SER A 99 -32.34 -14.97 11.50
C SER A 99 -33.84 -15.24 11.52
N THR A 100 -34.67 -14.20 11.65
CA THR A 100 -36.14 -14.32 11.66
C THR A 100 -36.73 -14.57 10.27
N ARG A 101 -36.01 -14.22 9.19
CA ARG A 101 -36.45 -14.45 7.80
C ARG A 101 -36.21 -15.87 7.28
N GLN A 102 -35.52 -16.72 8.04
CA GLN A 102 -35.06 -18.03 7.58
C GLN A 102 -35.89 -19.20 8.15
N GLU A 103 -37.19 -19.00 8.38
CA GLU A 103 -38.18 -20.08 8.51
C GLU A 103 -39.06 -20.13 7.26
N VAL A 104 -38.43 -20.24 6.08
CA VAL A 104 -39.15 -20.70 4.89
C VAL A 104 -39.21 -22.22 4.98
N PRO A 105 -40.40 -22.85 4.92
CA PRO A 105 -40.50 -24.30 4.90
C PRO A 105 -39.65 -24.81 3.74
N ILE A 106 -38.61 -25.59 4.04
CA ILE A 106 -37.83 -26.28 3.04
C ILE A 106 -38.77 -27.33 2.45
N SER A 107 -39.47 -26.95 1.38
CA SER A 107 -40.18 -27.87 0.52
C SER A 107 -39.16 -28.89 0.03
N GLU A 108 -39.30 -30.15 0.48
CA GLU A 108 -38.52 -31.31 0.03
C GLU A 108 -38.84 -31.66 -1.43
N THR A 109 -38.65 -30.71 -2.34
CA THR A 109 -38.48 -31.03 -3.75
C THR A 109 -37.02 -31.42 -3.92
N VAL A 110 -36.75 -32.73 -3.96
CA VAL A 110 -35.46 -33.30 -4.34
C VAL A 110 -34.97 -32.55 -5.59
N PRO A 111 -33.94 -31.69 -5.48
CA PRO A 111 -33.57 -30.83 -6.60
C PRO A 111 -33.08 -31.73 -7.74
N ALA A 112 -33.72 -31.58 -8.89
CA ALA A 112 -33.38 -32.33 -10.10
C ALA A 112 -31.85 -32.32 -10.29
N LYS A 113 -31.30 -33.51 -10.56
CA LYS A 113 -29.85 -33.66 -10.78
C LYS A 113 -29.44 -32.73 -11.90
N LEU A 114 -28.47 -31.84 -11.64
CA LEU A 114 -27.84 -31.04 -12.68
C LEU A 114 -27.21 -31.97 -13.72
N GLY A 115 -27.73 -31.90 -14.94
CA GLY A 115 -27.26 -32.60 -16.10
C GLY A 115 -26.11 -31.85 -16.81
N PRO A 116 -25.42 -32.51 -17.76
CA PRO A 116 -24.33 -31.90 -18.53
C PRO A 116 -24.73 -30.65 -19.34
N ASN A 117 -26.02 -30.52 -19.66
CA ASN A 117 -26.56 -29.43 -20.47
C ASN A 117 -27.06 -28.23 -19.65
N ASP A 118 -26.97 -28.29 -18.31
CA ASP A 118 -27.42 -27.20 -17.42
C ASP A 118 -26.36 -26.10 -17.26
N GLY A 119 -25.38 -26.06 -18.16
CA GLY A 119 -24.26 -25.11 -18.16
C GLY A 119 -24.49 -23.91 -19.07
N PRO A 120 -23.54 -22.98 -19.11
CA PRO A 120 -23.55 -21.86 -20.06
C PRO A 120 -23.57 -22.38 -21.51
N THR A 121 -24.34 -21.76 -22.40
CA THR A 121 -24.55 -22.23 -23.79
C THR A 121 -23.29 -22.18 -24.64
N TRP A 122 -22.30 -21.37 -24.24
CA TRP A 122 -21.01 -21.24 -24.90
C TRP A 122 -19.95 -22.22 -24.36
N MET A 123 -20.22 -22.92 -23.26
CA MET A 123 -19.30 -23.87 -22.64
C MET A 123 -19.67 -25.29 -23.08
N PRO A 124 -18.73 -26.09 -23.60
CA PRO A 124 -19.02 -27.47 -23.96
C PRO A 124 -19.56 -28.27 -22.75
N PRO A 125 -20.58 -29.13 -22.93
CA PRO A 125 -21.21 -29.89 -21.84
C PRO A 125 -20.20 -30.72 -21.01
N GLU A 126 -19.15 -31.23 -21.65
CA GLU A 126 -18.07 -31.96 -20.98
C GLU A 126 -17.21 -31.07 -20.07
N GLU A 127 -16.87 -29.85 -20.50
CA GLU A 127 -16.15 -28.88 -19.66
C GLU A 127 -17.03 -28.45 -18.49
N TRP A 128 -18.32 -28.24 -18.73
CA TRP A 128 -19.26 -27.91 -17.67
C TRP A 128 -19.39 -29.03 -16.65
N ALA A 129 -19.49 -30.29 -17.09
CA ALA A 129 -19.54 -31.44 -16.20
C ALA A 129 -18.30 -31.54 -15.29
N GLU A 130 -17.11 -31.23 -15.81
CA GLU A 130 -15.88 -31.15 -15.00
C GLU A 130 -15.99 -30.05 -13.94
N LYS A 131 -16.43 -28.84 -14.31
CA LYS A 131 -16.63 -27.74 -13.35
C LYS A 131 -17.66 -28.08 -12.28
N VAL A 132 -18.78 -28.71 -12.64
CA VAL A 132 -19.80 -29.18 -11.71
C VAL A 132 -19.20 -30.15 -10.69
N SER A 133 -18.34 -31.07 -11.13
CA SER A 133 -17.62 -31.98 -10.22
C SER A 133 -16.73 -31.23 -9.24
N VAL A 134 -15.96 -30.24 -9.71
CA VAL A 134 -15.13 -29.38 -8.86
C VAL A 134 -15.97 -28.60 -7.85
N TYR A 135 -17.09 -28.01 -8.26
CA TYR A 135 -17.98 -27.27 -7.35
C TYR A 135 -18.64 -28.16 -6.30
N ARG A 136 -19.02 -29.39 -6.66
CA ARG A 136 -19.52 -30.39 -5.70
C ARG A 136 -18.44 -30.80 -4.70
N ALA A 137 -17.20 -31.00 -5.14
CA ALA A 137 -16.07 -31.26 -4.26
C ALA A 137 -15.80 -30.10 -3.27
N GLN A 138 -16.19 -28.88 -3.63
CA GLN A 138 -16.17 -27.70 -2.76
C GLN A 138 -17.41 -27.56 -1.86
N GLY A 139 -18.35 -28.52 -1.89
CA GLY A 139 -19.56 -28.51 -1.07
C GLY A 139 -20.68 -27.58 -1.58
N ARG A 140 -20.64 -27.13 -2.84
CA ARG A 140 -21.72 -26.30 -3.40
C ARG A 140 -22.97 -27.12 -3.70
N THR A 141 -24.14 -26.54 -3.39
CA THR A 141 -25.45 -27.12 -3.74
C THR A 141 -25.73 -26.99 -5.24
N ASN A 142 -26.67 -27.79 -5.76
CA ASN A 142 -27.05 -27.70 -7.17
C ASN A 142 -27.60 -26.31 -7.52
N ASP A 143 -28.33 -25.65 -6.61
CA ASP A 143 -28.84 -24.29 -6.86
C ASP A 143 -27.71 -23.26 -6.93
N ALA A 144 -26.73 -23.33 -6.03
CA ALA A 144 -25.54 -22.47 -6.09
C ALA A 144 -24.71 -22.71 -7.37
N ILE A 145 -24.72 -23.94 -7.91
CA ILE A 145 -24.06 -24.25 -9.18
C ILE A 145 -24.86 -23.69 -10.37
N ARG A 146 -26.20 -23.71 -10.31
CA ARG A 146 -27.06 -23.08 -11.32
C ARG A 146 -26.89 -21.56 -11.36
N GLU A 147 -26.81 -20.91 -10.21
CA GLU A 147 -26.50 -19.48 -10.12
C GLU A 147 -25.13 -19.14 -10.75
N VAL A 148 -24.14 -20.01 -10.57
CA VAL A 148 -22.83 -19.88 -11.26
C VAL A 148 -22.98 -20.04 -12.76
N ALA A 149 -23.78 -21.00 -13.23
CA ALA A 149 -24.04 -21.20 -14.66
C ALA A 149 -24.68 -19.95 -15.27
N GLU A 150 -25.74 -19.42 -14.65
CA GLU A 150 -26.40 -18.18 -15.09
C GLU A 150 -25.46 -16.97 -15.08
N TYR A 151 -24.61 -16.85 -14.06
CA TYR A 151 -23.58 -15.81 -14.01
C TYR A 151 -22.60 -15.93 -15.18
N LEU A 152 -22.12 -17.14 -15.46
CA LEU A 152 -21.18 -17.41 -16.55
C LEU A 152 -21.84 -17.19 -17.91
N GLU A 153 -23.12 -17.50 -18.06
CA GLU A 153 -23.91 -17.21 -19.25
C GLU A 153 -23.96 -15.70 -19.51
N ARG A 154 -24.39 -14.91 -18.51
CA ARG A 154 -24.42 -13.44 -18.59
C ARG A 154 -23.05 -12.83 -18.87
N ARG A 155 -21.99 -13.43 -18.31
CA ARG A 155 -20.62 -12.97 -18.48
C ARG A 155 -20.07 -13.29 -19.88
N GLY A 156 -20.52 -14.38 -20.48
CA GLY A 156 -19.96 -14.93 -21.72
C GLY A 156 -18.59 -15.59 -21.54
N PRO A 157 -18.04 -16.16 -22.63
CA PRO A 157 -16.74 -16.82 -22.62
C PRO A 157 -15.66 -15.84 -22.20
N ARG A 158 -14.73 -16.34 -21.38
CA ARG A 158 -13.60 -15.53 -20.90
C ARG A 158 -12.55 -15.44 -22.00
N TRP A 159 -12.74 -14.54 -22.95
CA TRP A 159 -11.76 -14.30 -24.01
C TRP A 159 -10.43 -13.87 -23.38
N PRO A 160 -9.32 -14.60 -23.63
CA PRO A 160 -8.00 -14.11 -23.30
C PRO A 160 -7.81 -12.80 -24.03
N ARG A 161 -7.53 -11.73 -23.28
CA ARG A 161 -7.23 -10.44 -23.90
C ARG A 161 -6.03 -10.58 -24.81
N THR A 162 -6.12 -10.00 -26.00
CA THR A 162 -4.98 -9.86 -26.89
C THR A 162 -3.87 -9.05 -26.21
N PRO A 163 -2.61 -9.18 -26.67
CA PRO A 163 -1.52 -8.33 -26.16
C PRO A 163 -1.83 -6.83 -26.22
N ALA A 164 -2.48 -6.35 -27.29
CA ALA A 164 -2.90 -4.96 -27.44
C ALA A 164 -3.91 -4.53 -26.37
N GLU A 165 -4.99 -5.29 -26.19
CA GLU A 165 -6.00 -4.99 -25.16
C GLU A 165 -5.44 -5.02 -23.73
N ARG A 166 -4.44 -5.89 -23.47
CA ARG A 166 -3.73 -5.90 -22.18
C ARG A 166 -2.89 -4.65 -21.99
N SER A 167 -2.20 -4.20 -23.04
CA SER A 167 -1.43 -2.96 -23.06
C SER A 167 -2.33 -1.74 -22.84
N ASP A 168 -3.43 -1.61 -23.58
CA ASP A 168 -4.38 -0.49 -23.47
C ASP A 168 -4.98 -0.42 -22.07
N ARG A 169 -5.43 -1.57 -21.54
CA ARG A 169 -5.94 -1.65 -20.18
C ARG A 169 -4.88 -1.26 -19.15
N ALA A 170 -3.63 -1.67 -19.35
CA ALA A 170 -2.57 -1.37 -18.41
C ALA A 170 -2.20 0.12 -18.42
N ALA A 171 -2.24 0.77 -19.59
CA ALA A 171 -2.10 2.21 -19.72
C ALA A 171 -3.22 2.94 -18.97
N VAL A 172 -4.48 2.52 -19.14
CA VAL A 172 -5.64 3.09 -18.42
C VAL A 172 -5.53 2.92 -16.91
N LEU A 173 -5.08 1.75 -16.45
CA LEU A 173 -4.95 1.45 -15.02
C LEU A 173 -3.65 1.98 -14.40
N GLY A 174 -2.72 2.53 -15.21
CA GLY A 174 -1.39 2.90 -14.73
C GLY A 174 -0.63 1.71 -14.15
N THR A 175 -0.72 0.53 -14.75
CA THR A 175 -0.03 -0.69 -14.28
C THR A 175 1.03 -1.14 -15.29
N VAL A 176 2.07 -1.82 -14.82
CA VAL A 176 3.10 -2.43 -15.68
C VAL A 176 2.72 -3.87 -16.03
N ILE A 177 2.80 -4.25 -17.32
CA ILE A 177 2.50 -5.63 -17.78
C ILE A 177 3.75 -6.49 -17.92
N ARG A 178 3.53 -7.80 -18.01
CA ARG A 178 4.60 -8.80 -18.06
C ARG A 178 5.52 -8.62 -19.26
N GLU A 179 4.92 -8.20 -20.38
CA GLU A 179 5.55 -8.01 -21.68
C GLU A 179 6.53 -6.82 -21.72
N GLU A 180 6.44 -5.89 -20.76
CA GLU A 180 7.34 -4.73 -20.66
C GLU A 180 8.61 -5.03 -19.86
N TYR A 181 8.64 -6.13 -19.11
CA TYR A 181 9.85 -6.57 -18.41
C TYR A 181 10.78 -7.31 -19.36
N LEU A 182 12.07 -7.30 -19.03
CA LEU A 182 13.07 -8.10 -19.68
C LEU A 182 12.69 -9.59 -19.72
N SER A 183 13.16 -10.28 -20.76
CA SER A 183 13.16 -11.73 -20.81
C SER A 183 14.10 -12.28 -19.73
N PRO A 184 13.92 -13.52 -19.25
CA PRO A 184 14.82 -14.12 -18.27
C PRO A 184 16.29 -14.13 -18.69
N GLU A 185 16.55 -14.25 -20.00
CA GLU A 185 17.90 -14.21 -20.59
C GLU A 185 18.52 -12.81 -20.47
N ASN A 186 17.76 -11.77 -20.85
CA ASN A 186 18.22 -10.39 -20.74
C ASN A 186 18.34 -9.93 -19.28
N GLU A 187 17.51 -10.45 -18.36
CA GLU A 187 17.66 -10.21 -16.93
C GLU A 187 18.99 -10.77 -16.40
N ALA A 188 19.41 -11.95 -16.85
CA ALA A 188 20.68 -12.53 -16.45
C ALA A 188 21.84 -11.64 -16.88
N ILE A 189 21.84 -11.18 -18.14
CA ILE A 189 22.86 -10.27 -18.69
C ILE A 189 22.84 -8.92 -17.95
N ALA A 190 21.65 -8.37 -17.70
CA ALA A 190 21.50 -7.05 -17.07
C ALA A 190 21.93 -7.04 -15.60
N LEU A 191 21.82 -8.18 -14.90
CA LEU A 191 22.11 -8.31 -13.48
C LEU A 191 23.46 -8.97 -13.18
N GLU A 192 24.28 -9.23 -14.19
CA GLU A 192 25.67 -9.61 -13.97
C GLU A 192 26.42 -8.50 -13.22
N SER A 193 27.07 -8.87 -12.10
CA SER A 193 27.91 -7.96 -11.34
C SER A 193 29.05 -7.43 -12.21
N ARG A 194 29.26 -6.11 -12.21
CA ARG A 194 30.39 -5.48 -12.89
C ARG A 194 31.63 -5.45 -11.99
N SER A 195 32.69 -4.78 -12.44
CA SER A 195 33.93 -4.57 -11.67
C SER A 195 33.71 -3.93 -10.29
N SER A 196 32.60 -3.22 -10.09
CA SER A 196 32.18 -2.64 -8.80
C SER A 196 31.56 -3.64 -7.81
N GLY A 197 31.34 -4.90 -8.21
CA GLY A 197 30.66 -5.92 -7.40
C GLY A 197 29.13 -5.87 -7.48
N PHE A 198 28.55 -4.77 -7.96
CA PHE A 198 27.11 -4.58 -8.11
C PHE A 198 26.68 -4.49 -9.59
N PRO A 199 25.42 -4.83 -9.91
CA PRO A 199 24.88 -4.67 -11.27
C PRO A 199 24.73 -3.20 -11.65
N ASP A 200 24.77 -2.87 -12.96
CA ASP A 200 24.43 -1.53 -13.44
C ASP A 200 22.91 -1.34 -13.46
N ALA A 201 22.36 -1.13 -12.26
CA ALA A 201 20.95 -1.00 -12.02
C ALA A 201 20.66 0.14 -11.04
N TRP A 202 19.42 0.62 -11.08
CA TRP A 202 18.89 1.65 -10.19
C TRP A 202 17.41 1.40 -9.89
N VAL A 203 16.87 2.13 -8.94
CA VAL A 203 15.44 2.10 -8.60
C VAL A 203 14.74 3.29 -9.25
N GLU A 204 13.57 3.06 -9.83
CA GLU A 204 12.73 4.11 -10.41
C GLU A 204 11.25 3.89 -10.09
N HIS A 205 10.50 4.97 -9.88
CA HIS A 205 9.05 4.90 -9.72
C HIS A 205 8.37 4.88 -11.09
N VAL A 206 7.89 3.70 -11.49
CA VAL A 206 7.23 3.44 -12.78
C VAL A 206 5.76 3.10 -12.52
N ARG A 207 4.89 4.08 -12.79
CA ARG A 207 3.43 3.99 -12.63
C ARG A 207 3.03 3.60 -11.20
N ASP A 208 2.41 2.44 -10.98
CA ASP A 208 1.95 1.97 -9.66
C ASP A 208 3.03 1.29 -8.81
N ARG A 209 4.29 1.29 -9.27
CA ARG A 209 5.36 0.46 -8.70
C ARG A 209 6.70 1.16 -8.69
N MET A 210 7.55 0.72 -7.77
CA MET A 210 8.97 0.97 -7.78
C MET A 210 9.67 -0.23 -8.44
N LEU A 211 10.44 -0.01 -9.50
CA LEU A 211 11.09 -1.07 -10.28
C LEU A 211 12.61 -0.98 -10.21
N ILE A 212 13.27 -2.13 -10.38
CA ILE A 212 14.69 -2.19 -10.69
C ILE A 212 14.84 -2.01 -12.19
N VAL A 213 15.52 -0.94 -12.58
CA VAL A 213 15.78 -0.53 -13.96
C VAL A 213 17.25 -0.76 -14.28
N THR A 214 17.52 -1.17 -15.51
CA THR A 214 18.86 -1.36 -16.07
C THR A 214 18.93 -0.68 -17.44
N PRO A 215 20.12 -0.47 -18.03
CA PRO A 215 20.22 0.07 -19.38
C PRO A 215 19.53 -0.80 -20.45
N LEU A 216 19.33 -2.09 -20.19
CA LEU A 216 18.65 -3.01 -21.09
C LEU A 216 17.12 -2.97 -20.93
N GLY A 217 16.60 -2.49 -19.80
CA GLY A 217 15.17 -2.44 -19.50
C GLY A 217 14.83 -2.78 -18.05
N TRP A 218 13.54 -3.04 -17.82
CA TRP A 218 12.98 -3.29 -16.49
C TRP A 218 13.11 -4.75 -16.06
N ILE A 219 13.60 -4.98 -14.84
CA ILE A 219 13.66 -6.31 -14.24
C ILE A 219 12.27 -6.73 -13.77
N ASN A 220 11.88 -7.97 -14.05
CA ASN A 220 10.63 -8.51 -13.55
C ASN A 220 10.68 -8.71 -12.02
N PRO A 221 9.77 -8.10 -11.25
CA PRO A 221 9.68 -8.30 -9.80
C PRO A 221 9.39 -9.75 -9.38
N LYS A 222 9.02 -10.63 -10.32
CA LYS A 222 8.80 -12.06 -10.08
C LYS A 222 9.95 -12.93 -10.56
N SER A 223 11.07 -12.35 -10.98
CA SER A 223 12.26 -13.10 -11.36
C SER A 223 12.80 -13.86 -10.15
N ARG A 224 12.97 -15.18 -10.29
CA ARG A 224 13.41 -16.09 -9.21
C ARG A 224 14.84 -16.60 -9.38
N THR A 225 15.45 -16.33 -10.52
CA THR A 225 16.75 -16.85 -10.92
C THR A 225 17.77 -15.73 -10.92
N ALA A 226 17.80 -14.90 -11.96
CA ALA A 226 18.77 -13.82 -12.13
C ALA A 226 18.68 -12.81 -10.96
N ALA A 227 17.48 -12.29 -10.67
CA ALA A 227 17.26 -11.36 -9.56
C ALA A 227 17.74 -11.91 -8.21
N THR A 228 17.33 -13.13 -7.86
CA THR A 228 17.70 -13.72 -6.56
C THR A 228 19.19 -14.09 -6.49
N ARG A 229 19.85 -14.40 -7.60
CA ARG A 229 21.31 -14.57 -7.65
C ARG A 229 22.05 -13.23 -7.45
N ALA A 230 21.47 -12.15 -7.95
CA ALA A 230 21.96 -10.78 -7.75
C ALA A 230 21.56 -10.18 -6.38
N GLY A 231 21.02 -10.97 -5.45
CA GLY A 231 20.64 -10.49 -4.11
C GLY A 231 19.31 -9.75 -4.03
N LEU A 232 18.51 -9.74 -5.11
CA LEU A 232 17.20 -9.10 -5.17
C LEU A 232 16.08 -10.10 -4.84
N TRP A 233 15.39 -9.87 -3.73
CA TRP A 233 14.30 -10.73 -3.25
C TRP A 233 12.96 -10.01 -3.35
N SER A 234 12.36 -10.00 -4.53
CA SER A 234 11.07 -9.34 -4.77
C SER A 234 9.90 -10.33 -4.70
N PHE A 235 8.88 -10.03 -3.89
CA PHE A 235 7.72 -10.89 -3.73
C PHE A 235 6.45 -10.17 -3.29
N ALA A 236 5.29 -10.71 -3.69
CA ALA A 236 4.00 -10.33 -3.11
C ALA A 236 3.81 -10.98 -1.73
N VAL A 237 3.41 -10.17 -0.75
CA VAL A 237 3.13 -10.62 0.62
C VAL A 237 1.95 -11.61 0.61
N ARG A 238 2.07 -12.71 1.36
CA ARG A 238 1.06 -13.78 1.47
C ARG A 238 0.32 -13.71 2.80
N GLY A 239 -0.88 -14.30 2.82
CA GLY A 239 -1.71 -14.33 4.02
C GLY A 239 -2.41 -13.01 4.38
N VAL A 240 -2.34 -11.99 3.51
CA VAL A 240 -2.90 -10.64 3.77
C VAL A 240 -4.38 -10.69 4.18
N SER A 241 -5.17 -11.63 3.64
CA SER A 241 -6.58 -11.82 4.03
C SER A 241 -6.75 -12.18 5.51
N HIS A 242 -5.84 -12.97 6.08
CA HIS A 242 -5.85 -13.33 7.51
C HIS A 242 -5.32 -12.20 8.41
N HIS A 243 -4.63 -11.23 7.82
CA HIS A 243 -4.00 -10.09 8.50
C HIS A 243 -4.54 -8.74 8.03
N LYS A 244 -5.79 -8.71 7.52
CA LYS A 244 -6.37 -7.56 6.82
C LYS A 244 -6.32 -6.28 7.67
N SER A 245 -6.57 -6.39 8.96
CA SER A 245 -6.56 -5.26 9.90
C SER A 245 -5.17 -4.60 9.99
N ALA A 246 -4.11 -5.39 10.08
CA ALA A 246 -2.73 -4.90 10.12
C ALA A 246 -2.28 -4.37 8.75
N ALA A 247 -2.63 -5.07 7.68
CA ALA A 247 -2.33 -4.65 6.31
C ALA A 247 -3.00 -3.31 5.96
N MET A 248 -4.24 -3.09 6.39
CA MET A 248 -4.99 -1.85 6.16
C MET A 248 -4.44 -0.67 6.96
N ARG A 249 -3.95 -0.89 8.19
CA ARG A 249 -3.34 0.18 9.00
C ARG A 249 -1.90 0.51 8.59
N GLY A 250 -1.19 -0.44 7.99
CA GLY A 250 0.18 -0.26 7.57
C GLY A 250 0.31 0.63 6.34
N ASP A 251 1.41 1.38 6.26
CA ASP A 251 1.80 2.06 5.04
C ASP A 251 2.68 1.14 4.19
N PHE A 252 2.19 0.81 2.99
CA PHE A 252 2.89 0.02 1.98
C PHE A 252 3.00 0.79 0.65
N THR A 253 2.96 2.12 0.69
CA THR A 253 3.26 2.95 -0.48
C THR A 253 4.64 2.60 -1.05
N PRO A 254 4.81 2.61 -2.39
CA PRO A 254 6.12 2.34 -3.00
C PRO A 254 7.20 3.27 -2.44
N GLY A 255 8.34 2.70 -2.02
CA GLY A 255 9.45 3.40 -1.36
C GLY A 255 9.43 3.34 0.17
N THR A 256 8.32 2.94 0.78
CA THR A 256 8.21 2.87 2.24
C THR A 256 8.93 1.65 2.81
N LEU A 257 9.72 1.85 3.87
CA LEU A 257 10.41 0.77 4.58
C LEU A 257 9.42 -0.15 5.30
N VAL A 258 9.70 -1.45 5.24
CA VAL A 258 8.96 -2.49 5.94
C VAL A 258 9.92 -3.34 6.77
N ARG A 259 9.42 -4.01 7.80
CA ARG A 259 10.24 -4.89 8.65
C ARG A 259 9.99 -6.35 8.28
N LEU A 260 11.08 -7.09 8.17
CA LEU A 260 11.07 -8.55 8.09
C LEU A 260 11.45 -9.10 9.47
N VAL A 261 10.59 -9.94 10.03
CA VAL A 261 10.78 -10.50 11.37
C VAL A 261 10.77 -12.02 11.26
N ARG A 262 11.83 -12.66 11.79
CA ARG A 262 11.93 -14.11 11.85
C ARG A 262 10.98 -14.67 12.90
N GLU A 263 10.28 -15.74 12.57
CA GLU A 263 9.46 -16.53 13.48
C GLU A 263 9.90 -18.01 13.42
N PRO A 264 11.05 -18.37 14.02
CA PRO A 264 11.57 -19.74 13.96
C PRO A 264 10.66 -20.77 14.66
N ASP A 265 9.92 -20.33 15.67
CA ASP A 265 8.98 -21.16 16.44
C ASP A 265 7.56 -21.18 15.84
N ASN A 266 7.38 -20.67 14.60
CA ASN A 266 6.09 -20.69 13.94
C ASN A 266 5.62 -22.14 13.72
N PRO A 267 4.42 -22.53 14.19
CA PRO A 267 3.96 -23.92 14.19
C PRO A 267 3.75 -24.50 12.79
N HIS A 268 3.69 -23.66 11.74
CA HIS A 268 3.45 -24.08 10.37
C HIS A 268 4.73 -24.12 9.51
N ASP A 269 5.70 -23.25 9.77
CA ASP A 269 6.96 -23.17 9.03
C ASP A 269 8.08 -22.53 9.86
N SER A 270 9.06 -23.32 10.29
CA SER A 270 10.28 -22.82 10.97
C SER A 270 11.09 -21.76 10.19
N ASN A 271 10.88 -21.65 8.88
CA ASN A 271 11.52 -20.62 8.05
C ASN A 271 10.66 -19.35 7.95
N ALA A 272 9.55 -19.25 8.68
CA ALA A 272 8.60 -18.14 8.55
C ALA A 272 9.26 -16.78 8.76
N ILE A 273 8.93 -15.84 7.88
CA ILE A 273 9.34 -14.45 7.96
C ILE A 273 8.08 -13.61 7.81
N ALA A 274 7.70 -12.96 8.90
CA ALA A 274 6.57 -12.07 8.95
C ALA A 274 6.96 -10.68 8.39
N VAL A 275 6.02 -10.05 7.69
CA VAL A 275 6.17 -8.73 7.09
C VAL A 275 5.32 -7.73 7.87
N TYR A 276 5.96 -6.71 8.42
CA TYR A 276 5.31 -5.64 9.17
C TYR A 276 5.50 -4.32 8.44
N ALA A 277 4.50 -3.44 8.49
CA ALA A 277 4.76 -2.02 8.23
C ALA A 277 5.70 -1.47 9.31
N SER A 278 6.49 -0.44 8.99
CA SER A 278 7.58 0.05 9.85
C SER A 278 7.16 0.21 11.33
N ASN A 279 6.03 0.86 11.57
CA ASN A 279 5.52 1.18 12.91
C ASN A 279 4.40 0.24 13.40
N ALA A 280 4.15 -0.89 12.73
CA ALA A 280 3.07 -1.79 13.10
C ALA A 280 3.51 -2.84 14.13
N SER A 281 2.65 -3.13 15.10
CA SER A 281 2.82 -4.21 16.10
C SER A 281 2.37 -5.59 15.61
N ASN A 282 1.56 -5.64 14.55
CA ASN A 282 1.02 -6.88 13.99
C ASN A 282 1.50 -7.08 12.55
N PRO A 283 1.74 -8.33 12.11
CA PRO A 283 2.17 -8.61 10.75
C PRO A 283 1.04 -8.36 9.77
N ALA A 284 1.36 -7.78 8.62
CA ALA A 284 0.45 -7.64 7.49
C ALA A 284 0.38 -8.91 6.63
N GLY A 285 1.30 -9.84 6.85
CA GLY A 285 1.38 -11.14 6.19
C GLY A 285 2.79 -11.70 6.25
N TYR A 286 3.10 -12.60 5.31
CA TYR A 286 4.33 -13.40 5.33
C TYR A 286 5.04 -13.42 3.98
N VAL A 287 6.35 -13.61 4.04
CA VAL A 287 7.18 -13.94 2.86
C VAL A 287 6.73 -15.29 2.31
N PRO A 288 6.59 -15.47 0.97
CA PRO A 288 6.24 -16.76 0.41
C PRO A 288 7.24 -17.85 0.81
N ARG A 289 6.73 -19.05 1.16
CA ARG A 289 7.52 -20.21 1.64
C ARG A 289 8.77 -20.51 0.82
N GLY A 290 8.68 -20.41 -0.51
CA GLY A 290 9.82 -20.64 -1.40
C GLY A 290 10.98 -19.65 -1.22
N TYR A 291 10.68 -18.37 -0.94
CA TYR A 291 11.69 -17.36 -0.61
C TYR A 291 12.15 -17.49 0.85
N ALA A 292 11.20 -17.72 1.77
CA ALA A 292 11.45 -17.83 3.19
C ALA A 292 12.55 -18.86 3.52
N LYS A 293 12.56 -20.02 2.84
CA LYS A 293 13.59 -21.06 3.01
C LYS A 293 15.04 -20.58 2.80
N ARG A 294 15.28 -19.62 1.90
CA ARG A 294 16.62 -19.08 1.62
C ARG A 294 16.86 -17.80 2.40
N LEU A 295 15.86 -16.92 2.45
CA LEU A 295 15.96 -15.63 3.11
C LEU A 295 16.11 -15.76 4.63
N SER A 296 15.49 -16.78 5.24
CA SER A 296 15.65 -17.08 6.68
C SER A 296 17.11 -17.29 7.04
N LYS A 297 17.83 -18.11 6.28
CA LYS A 297 19.26 -18.38 6.50
C LYS A 297 20.12 -17.11 6.41
N ILE A 298 19.77 -16.21 5.48
CA ILE A 298 20.46 -14.93 5.30
C ILE A 298 20.23 -14.03 6.51
N LEU A 299 18.98 -13.93 6.98
CA LEU A 299 18.63 -13.16 8.17
C LEU A 299 19.24 -13.78 9.45
N ASP A 300 19.19 -15.10 9.59
CA ASP A 300 19.73 -15.83 10.74
C ASP A 300 21.27 -15.74 10.80
N ALA A 301 21.93 -15.53 9.66
CA ALA A 301 23.36 -15.24 9.58
C ALA A 301 23.71 -13.78 9.94
N GLY A 302 22.71 -12.92 10.20
CA GLY A 302 22.92 -11.53 10.57
C GLY A 302 23.22 -10.59 9.40
N ALA A 303 22.87 -10.95 8.17
CA ALA A 303 23.03 -10.06 7.04
C ALA A 303 22.21 -8.77 7.24
N ASP A 304 22.82 -7.61 6.94
CA ASP A 304 22.15 -6.30 7.00
C ASP A 304 21.18 -6.15 5.83
N MET A 305 20.01 -6.75 5.98
CA MET A 305 18.94 -6.74 5.00
C MET A 305 18.03 -5.55 5.24
N LEU A 306 17.70 -4.86 4.16
CA LEU A 306 16.67 -3.83 4.10
C LEU A 306 15.49 -4.35 3.28
N ALA A 307 14.28 -3.94 3.65
CA ALA A 307 13.07 -4.30 2.92
C ALA A 307 12.22 -3.05 2.64
N VAL A 308 11.82 -2.90 1.38
CA VAL A 308 11.06 -1.76 0.88
C VAL A 308 9.80 -2.25 0.20
N SER A 309 8.68 -1.58 0.45
CA SER A 309 7.49 -1.78 -0.36
C SER A 309 7.76 -1.25 -1.77
N VAL A 310 7.61 -2.10 -2.77
CA VAL A 310 7.71 -1.73 -4.20
C VAL A 310 6.36 -1.60 -4.88
N ARG A 311 5.30 -1.98 -4.18
CA ARG A 311 3.90 -1.80 -4.57
C ARG A 311 3.02 -1.96 -3.35
N GLY A 312 2.00 -1.14 -3.22
CA GLY A 312 1.00 -1.33 -2.19
C GLY A 312 0.14 -0.11 -2.02
N SER A 313 -0.62 -0.11 -0.93
CA SER A 313 -1.53 0.95 -0.57
C SER A 313 -1.01 1.70 0.66
N GLY A 314 -1.40 2.97 0.79
CA GLY A 314 -1.17 3.72 2.03
C GLY A 314 -2.12 3.28 3.15
N ALA A 315 -1.82 3.74 4.36
CA ALA A 315 -2.64 3.47 5.54
C ALA A 315 -4.11 3.89 5.32
N GLY A 316 -5.04 3.07 5.80
CA GLY A 316 -6.49 3.22 5.59
C GLY A 316 -7.05 2.46 4.39
N THR A 317 -6.20 1.87 3.54
CA THR A 317 -6.63 1.11 2.36
C THR A 317 -5.85 -0.21 2.24
N SER A 318 -6.47 -1.25 1.68
CA SER A 318 -5.82 -2.56 1.48
C SER A 318 -6.17 -3.18 0.12
N ASP A 319 -6.46 -2.35 -0.87
CA ASP A 319 -6.96 -2.81 -2.18
C ASP A 319 -5.87 -3.46 -3.02
N VAL A 320 -4.61 -3.09 -2.77
CA VAL A 320 -3.45 -3.64 -3.46
C VAL A 320 -2.66 -4.50 -2.48
N THR A 321 -2.47 -5.78 -2.82
CA THR A 321 -1.57 -6.66 -2.07
C THR A 321 -0.16 -6.08 -2.09
N PRO A 322 0.45 -5.84 -0.90
CA PRO A 322 1.81 -5.33 -0.82
C PRO A 322 2.80 -6.24 -1.56
N HIS A 323 3.74 -5.62 -2.26
CA HIS A 323 4.88 -6.27 -2.88
C HIS A 323 6.13 -5.66 -2.27
N VAL A 324 7.05 -6.50 -1.82
CA VAL A 324 8.24 -6.09 -1.09
C VAL A 324 9.48 -6.53 -1.87
N LEU A 325 10.47 -5.65 -1.92
CA LEU A 325 11.84 -5.98 -2.30
C LEU A 325 12.67 -6.06 -1.01
N ALA A 326 13.22 -7.22 -0.73
CA ALA A 326 14.26 -7.39 0.28
C ALA A 326 15.63 -7.51 -0.39
N VAL A 327 16.62 -6.81 0.14
CA VAL A 327 17.94 -6.67 -0.47
C VAL A 327 18.96 -6.29 0.62
N GLU A 328 20.23 -6.63 0.45
CA GLU A 328 21.28 -6.16 1.36
C GLU A 328 21.41 -4.63 1.29
N ARG A 329 21.69 -3.98 2.43
CA ARG A 329 21.77 -2.51 2.52
C ARG A 329 22.74 -1.91 1.52
N ALA A 330 23.95 -2.46 1.39
CA ALA A 330 24.94 -1.95 0.45
C ALA A 330 24.46 -1.98 -1.00
N LEU A 331 23.71 -3.01 -1.38
CA LEU A 331 23.11 -3.09 -2.72
C LEU A 331 21.93 -2.12 -2.85
N TRP A 332 21.11 -1.92 -1.80
CA TRP A 332 20.08 -0.87 -1.82
C TRP A 332 20.68 0.52 -2.01
N ASP A 333 21.73 0.86 -1.26
CA ASP A 333 22.40 2.17 -1.34
C ASP A 333 22.97 2.39 -2.75
N HIS A 334 23.53 1.34 -3.35
CA HIS A 334 23.92 1.38 -4.75
C HIS A 334 22.72 1.63 -5.66
N LEU A 335 21.65 0.85 -5.55
CA LEU A 335 20.47 0.98 -6.43
C LEU A 335 19.73 2.32 -6.27
N ASN A 336 19.75 2.91 -5.08
CA ASN A 336 19.01 4.13 -4.72
C ASN A 336 19.89 5.39 -4.74
N ARG A 337 21.05 5.35 -5.39
CA ARG A 337 21.90 6.53 -5.58
C ARG A 337 21.26 7.51 -6.56
N ASP A 338 21.39 8.80 -6.26
CA ASP A 338 21.01 9.85 -7.22
C ASP A 338 21.81 9.67 -8.51
N ARG A 339 21.12 9.72 -9.64
CA ARG A 339 21.70 9.44 -10.97
C ARG A 339 21.72 10.66 -11.87
#